data_AF-A0A6N9TPC6-F1
#
_entry.id   AF-A0A6N9TPC6-F1
#
_cell.length_a   1.000
_cell.length_b   1.000
_cell.length_c   1.000
_cell.angle_alpha   90.00
_cell.angle_beta   90.00
_cell.angle_gamma   90.00
#
_symmetry.space_group_name_H-M   'P 1'
#
loop_
_entity.id
_entity.type
_entity.pdbx_description
1 polymer ?
#
loop_
_entity_poly.entity_id
_entity_poly.type
_entity_poly.pdbx_seq_one_letter_code
_entity_poly.pdbx_strand_id
1 'polypeptide(L)'
;MGRSASVLILWALLGGAAGYLLFHPYAMAVWRWTGGPAAFPGAFAAGMTAMALAFALLSAAVGFLAGLAALHRRRLLERRFEADLRREVLEVYRRLVGVLSHYFLNAALATEGAVRRLRRLPPGEAEEPLRVIEAHARQGEAVIRVLQDLPPEVFGAGDPGDPAALLAATREIEALVAAAADAAAGAERGGDP
;
A
#
# COMPACT_ATOMS: atom_id res chain seq x y z
N MET A 1 -17.79 -15.48 -11.48
CA MET A 1 -16.91 -16.42 -12.22
C MET A 1 -16.62 -16.03 -13.68
N GLY A 2 -17.35 -15.09 -14.31
CA GLY A 2 -17.26 -14.88 -15.77
C GLY A 2 -15.92 -14.36 -16.31
N ARG A 3 -15.33 -13.30 -15.76
CA ARG A 3 -14.20 -12.60 -16.40
C ARG A 3 -12.92 -13.44 -16.54
N SER A 4 -12.57 -14.22 -15.51
CA SER A 4 -11.37 -15.07 -15.54
C SER A 4 -11.47 -16.19 -16.58
N ALA A 5 -12.66 -16.78 -16.73
CA ALA A 5 -12.89 -17.83 -17.72
C ALA A 5 -12.79 -17.27 -19.14
N SER A 6 -13.35 -16.08 -19.40
CA SER A 6 -13.24 -15.40 -20.70
C SER A 6 -11.79 -15.14 -21.10
N VAL A 7 -10.95 -14.69 -20.16
CA VAL A 7 -9.51 -14.47 -20.41
C VAL A 7 -8.82 -15.79 -20.77
N LEU A 8 -9.08 -16.87 -20.04
CA LEU A 8 -8.49 -18.18 -20.32
C LEU A 8 -8.90 -18.73 -21.69
N ILE A 9 -10.19 -18.60 -22.04
CA ILE A 9 -10.70 -19.01 -23.35
C ILE A 9 -10.03 -18.19 -24.46
N LEU A 10 -9.92 -16.87 -24.29
CA LEU A 10 -9.26 -16.00 -25.27
C LEU A 10 -7.80 -16.42 -25.49
N TRP A 11 -7.05 -16.69 -24.42
CA TRP A 11 -5.66 -17.14 -24.51
C TRP A 11 -5.53 -18.52 -25.17
N ALA A 12 -6.46 -19.44 -24.89
CA ALA A 12 -6.49 -20.74 -25.55
C ALA A 12 -6.78 -20.61 -27.05
N LEU A 13 -7.74 -19.75 -27.43
CA LEU A 13 -8.07 -19.48 -28.84
C LEU A 13 -6.90 -18.83 -29.57
N LEU A 14 -6.23 -17.83 -28.95
CA LEU A 14 -5.03 -17.20 -29.51
C LEU A 14 -3.89 -18.21 -29.66
N GLY A 15 -3.69 -19.07 -28.66
CA GLY A 15 -2.71 -20.15 -28.73
C GLY A 15 -3.02 -21.12 -29.87
N GLY A 16 -4.28 -21.54 -30.01
CA GLY A 16 -4.69 -22.45 -31.09
C GLY A 16 -4.56 -21.81 -32.47
N ALA A 17 -4.94 -20.55 -32.62
CA ALA A 17 -4.76 -19.78 -33.84
C ALA A 17 -3.27 -19.66 -34.20
N ALA A 18 -2.39 -19.37 -33.23
CA ALA A 18 -0.95 -19.33 -33.44
C ALA A 18 -0.39 -20.72 -33.82
N GLY A 19 -0.87 -21.79 -33.19
CA GLY A 19 -0.56 -23.18 -33.57
C GLY A 19 -0.85 -23.49 -35.03
N TYR A 20 -2.07 -23.17 -35.43
CA TYR A 20 -2.57 -23.44 -36.77
C TYR A 20 -1.93 -22.55 -37.84
N LEU A 21 -1.78 -21.25 -37.57
CA LEU A 21 -1.34 -20.26 -38.56
C LEU A 21 0.18 -20.09 -38.61
N LEU A 22 0.90 -20.36 -37.52
CA LEU A 22 2.35 -20.13 -37.45
C LEU A 22 3.12 -21.45 -37.36
N PHE A 23 2.86 -22.26 -36.33
CA PHE A 23 3.66 -23.46 -36.06
C PHE A 23 3.47 -24.55 -37.11
N HIS A 24 2.24 -24.74 -37.59
CA HIS A 24 1.96 -25.76 -38.59
C HIS A 24 2.60 -25.47 -39.97
N PRO A 25 2.45 -24.27 -40.58
CA PRO A 25 3.21 -23.88 -41.78
C PRO A 25 4.72 -23.99 -41.63
N TYR A 26 5.23 -23.61 -40.46
CA TYR A 26 6.65 -23.71 -40.14
C TYR A 26 7.13 -25.17 -40.15
N ALA A 27 6.40 -26.07 -39.47
CA ALA A 27 6.72 -27.50 -39.47
C ALA A 27 6.72 -28.10 -40.89
N MET A 28 5.80 -27.66 -41.75
CA MET A 28 5.75 -28.08 -43.15
C MET A 28 6.92 -27.55 -43.97
N ALA A 29 7.35 -26.31 -43.74
CA ALA A 29 8.54 -25.76 -44.37
C ALA A 29 9.81 -26.53 -43.96
N VAL A 30 9.94 -26.88 -42.67
CA VAL A 30 11.04 -27.72 -42.18
C VAL A 30 10.98 -29.12 -42.79
N TRP A 31 9.81 -29.75 -42.83
CA TRP A 31 9.62 -31.07 -43.43
C TRP A 31 10.00 -31.10 -44.91
N ARG A 32 9.67 -30.03 -45.65
CA ARG A 32 10.09 -29.86 -47.04
C ARG A 32 11.60 -29.80 -47.18
N TRP A 33 12.25 -29.03 -46.31
CA TRP A 33 13.71 -28.89 -46.30
C TRP A 33 14.42 -30.22 -46.05
N THR A 34 13.84 -31.08 -45.21
CA THR A 34 14.39 -32.41 -44.90
C THR A 34 14.07 -33.48 -45.96
N GLY A 35 13.63 -33.08 -47.16
CA GLY A 35 13.36 -34.00 -48.28
C GLY A 35 11.92 -34.51 -48.36
N GLY A 36 11.01 -33.97 -47.54
CA GLY A 36 9.60 -34.31 -47.59
C GLY A 36 8.90 -33.85 -48.89
N PRO A 37 7.81 -34.54 -49.30
CA PRO A 37 7.11 -34.24 -50.55
C PRO A 37 6.20 -33.00 -50.49
N ALA A 38 5.94 -32.45 -49.29
CA ALA A 38 4.95 -31.39 -49.12
C ALA A 38 5.60 -30.00 -49.24
N ALA A 39 5.16 -29.18 -50.20
CA ALA A 39 5.52 -27.76 -50.33
C ALA A 39 4.36 -26.87 -49.89
N PHE A 40 4.64 -25.64 -49.45
CA PHE A 40 3.62 -24.58 -49.33
C PHE A 40 3.09 -24.26 -50.75
N PRO A 41 1.76 -24.26 -51.03
CA PRO A 41 0.59 -24.14 -50.13
C PRO A 41 -0.05 -25.45 -49.63
N GLY A 42 0.53 -26.62 -49.92
CA GLY A 42 0.01 -27.94 -49.52
C GLY A 42 -0.06 -28.18 -48.00
N ALA A 43 0.46 -27.27 -47.18
CA ALA A 43 0.30 -27.30 -45.72
C ALA A 43 -1.18 -27.37 -45.31
N PHE A 44 -2.07 -26.66 -46.02
CA PHE A 44 -3.50 -26.63 -45.69
C PHE A 44 -4.35 -27.62 -46.49
N ALA A 45 -3.73 -28.61 -47.14
CA ALA A 45 -4.46 -29.63 -47.87
C ALA A 45 -5.35 -30.45 -46.93
N ALA A 46 -6.49 -30.95 -47.43
CA ALA A 46 -7.45 -31.73 -46.64
C ALA A 46 -6.80 -32.93 -45.92
N GLY A 47 -5.79 -33.56 -46.53
CA GLY A 47 -5.02 -34.65 -45.94
C GLY A 47 -4.14 -34.27 -44.74
N MET A 48 -3.88 -32.98 -44.52
CA MET A 48 -3.05 -32.47 -43.41
C MET A 48 -3.89 -31.95 -42.23
N THR A 49 -5.22 -32.00 -42.32
CA THR A 49 -6.15 -31.46 -41.30
C THR A 49 -5.96 -32.09 -39.93
N ALA A 50 -5.74 -33.41 -39.86
CA ALA A 50 -5.50 -34.10 -38.59
C ALA A 50 -4.25 -33.58 -37.87
N MET A 51 -3.18 -33.31 -38.61
CA MET A 51 -1.94 -32.76 -38.06
C MET A 51 -2.12 -31.28 -37.68
N ALA A 52 -2.73 -30.47 -38.55
CA ALA A 52 -3.01 -29.06 -38.26
C ALA A 52 -3.89 -28.91 -37.01
N LEU A 53 -4.87 -29.79 -36.82
CA LEU A 53 -5.70 -29.86 -35.63
C LEU A 53 -4.87 -30.21 -34.38
N ALA A 54 -3.94 -31.17 -34.47
CA ALA A 54 -3.04 -31.50 -33.37
C ALA A 54 -2.18 -30.30 -32.95
N PHE A 55 -1.62 -29.55 -33.91
CA PHE A 55 -0.89 -28.31 -33.62
C PHE A 55 -1.78 -27.25 -32.97
N ALA A 56 -2.98 -27.05 -33.49
CA ALA A 56 -3.95 -26.11 -32.92
C ALA A 56 -4.31 -26.47 -31.47
N LEU A 57 -4.62 -27.74 -31.19
CA LEU A 57 -4.97 -28.19 -29.85
C LEU A 57 -3.78 -28.08 -28.88
N LEU A 58 -2.59 -28.49 -29.30
CA LEU A 58 -1.39 -28.38 -28.47
C LEU A 58 -1.06 -26.92 -28.15
N SER A 59 -1.07 -26.04 -29.15
CA SER A 59 -0.81 -24.62 -28.93
C SER A 59 -1.95 -23.93 -28.16
N ALA A 60 -3.19 -24.40 -28.27
CA ALA A 60 -4.29 -23.94 -27.42
C ALA A 60 -4.07 -24.32 -25.95
N ALA A 61 -3.56 -25.54 -25.67
CA ALA A 61 -3.19 -25.95 -24.32
C ALA A 61 -2.05 -25.08 -23.76
N VAL A 62 -1.02 -24.80 -24.58
CA VAL A 62 0.07 -23.88 -24.19
C VAL A 62 -0.45 -22.48 -23.92
N GLY A 63 -1.32 -21.95 -24.79
CA GLY A 63 -1.97 -20.66 -24.61
C GLY A 63 -2.80 -20.60 -23.32
N PHE A 64 -3.57 -21.64 -23.04
CA PHE A 64 -4.34 -21.76 -21.80
C PHE A 64 -3.44 -21.72 -20.55
N LEU A 65 -2.33 -22.47 -20.55
CA LEU A 65 -1.35 -22.46 -19.45
C LEU A 65 -0.70 -21.08 -19.30
N ALA A 66 -0.37 -20.40 -20.40
CA ALA A 66 0.15 -19.03 -20.38
C ALA A 66 -0.87 -18.06 -19.77
N GLY A 67 -2.16 -18.20 -20.12
CA GLY A 67 -3.26 -17.44 -19.53
C GLY A 67 -3.39 -17.66 -18.02
N LEU A 68 -3.27 -18.91 -17.55
CA LEU A 68 -3.24 -19.24 -16.13
C LEU A 68 -2.05 -18.59 -15.42
N ALA A 69 -0.85 -18.67 -16.01
CA ALA A 69 0.34 -18.05 -15.48
C ALA A 69 0.21 -16.52 -15.39
N ALA A 70 -0.37 -15.88 -16.42
CA ALA A 70 -0.64 -14.45 -16.44
C ALA A 70 -1.64 -14.03 -15.34
N LEU A 71 -2.75 -14.77 -15.19
CA LEU A 71 -3.72 -14.53 -14.11
C LEU A 71 -3.09 -14.72 -12.73
N HIS A 72 -2.25 -15.74 -12.56
CA HIS A 72 -1.57 -15.98 -11.29
C HIS A 72 -0.59 -14.86 -10.96
N ARG A 73 0.23 -14.43 -11.93
CA ARG A 73 1.14 -13.28 -11.78
C ARG A 73 0.38 -12.01 -11.40
N ARG A 74 -0.74 -11.74 -12.05
CA ARG A 74 -1.58 -10.57 -11.73
C ARG A 74 -2.06 -10.61 -10.27
N ARG A 75 -2.59 -11.75 -9.81
CA ARG A 75 -3.00 -11.92 -8.40
C ARG A 75 -1.85 -11.76 -7.42
N LEU A 76 -0.66 -12.25 -7.77
CA LEU A 76 0.53 -12.08 -6.94
C LEU A 76 0.95 -10.61 -6.85
N LEU A 77 0.85 -9.86 -7.96
CA LEU A 77 1.11 -8.43 -7.96
C LEU A 77 0.09 -7.68 -7.11
N GLU A 78 -1.21 -7.93 -7.30
CA GLU A 78 -2.29 -7.34 -6.48
C GLU A 78 -2.03 -7.57 -4.98
N ARG A 79 -1.67 -8.79 -4.58
CA ARG A 79 -1.31 -9.11 -3.18
C ARG A 79 -0.04 -8.41 -2.69
N ARG A 80 0.96 -8.22 -3.55
CA ARG A 80 2.19 -7.49 -3.19
C ARG A 80 1.89 -6.02 -2.97
N PHE A 81 1.10 -5.40 -3.86
CA PHE A 81 0.67 -4.02 -3.69
C PHE A 81 -0.14 -3.83 -2.39
N GLU A 82 -1.08 -4.73 -2.08
CA GLU A 82 -1.79 -4.70 -0.78
C GLU A 82 -0.83 -4.84 0.41
N ALA A 83 0.16 -5.72 0.32
CA ALA A 83 1.14 -5.93 1.38
C ALA A 83 2.04 -4.70 1.57
N ASP A 84 2.47 -4.06 0.49
CA ASP A 84 3.30 -2.86 0.53
C ASP A 84 2.51 -1.67 1.09
N LEU A 85 1.25 -1.50 0.66
CA LEU A 85 0.34 -0.50 1.22
C LEU A 85 0.14 -0.69 2.73
N ARG A 86 -0.11 -1.93 3.18
CA ARG A 86 -0.25 -2.24 4.61
C ARG A 86 1.03 -1.95 5.39
N ARG A 87 2.20 -2.21 4.82
CA ARG A 87 3.48 -1.89 5.46
C ARG A 87 3.66 -0.39 5.62
N GLU A 88 3.36 0.38 4.58
CA GLU A 88 3.44 1.84 4.60
C GLU A 88 2.50 2.42 5.67
N VAL A 89 1.24 1.97 5.71
CA VAL A 89 0.27 2.36 6.76
C VAL A 89 0.79 2.03 8.16
N LEU A 90 1.33 0.82 8.37
CA LEU A 90 1.90 0.42 9.66
C LEU A 90 3.11 1.27 10.07
N GLU A 91 3.94 1.67 9.11
CA GLU A 91 5.08 2.55 9.37
C GLU A 91 4.64 3.94 9.80
N VAL A 92 3.66 4.53 9.11
CA VAL A 92 3.09 5.83 9.48
C VAL A 92 2.41 5.75 10.85
N TYR A 93 1.63 4.70 11.10
CA TYR A 93 1.02 4.46 12.41
C TYR A 93 2.08 4.36 13.52
N ARG A 94 3.15 3.58 13.30
CA ARG A 94 4.24 3.45 14.28
C ARG A 94 4.93 4.79 14.54
N ARG A 95 5.11 5.62 13.51
CA ARG A 95 5.67 6.97 13.65
C ARG A 95 4.73 7.86 14.48
N LEU A 96 3.43 7.87 14.16
CA LEU A 96 2.42 8.61 14.91
C LEU A 96 2.41 8.22 16.39
N VAL A 97 2.37 6.93 16.70
CA VAL A 97 2.44 6.43 18.09
C VAL A 97 3.74 6.87 18.77
N GLY A 98 4.87 6.86 18.06
CA GLY A 98 6.15 7.35 18.58
C GLY A 98 6.10 8.84 18.96
N VAL A 99 5.58 9.69 18.07
CA VAL A 99 5.42 11.14 18.31
C VAL A 99 4.49 11.39 19.50
N LEU A 100 3.34 10.73 19.52
CA LEU A 100 2.36 10.85 20.62
C LEU A 100 2.94 10.39 21.96
N SER A 101 3.67 9.27 21.98
CA SER A 101 4.27 8.74 23.21
C SER A 101 5.29 9.72 23.79
N HIS A 102 6.15 10.29 22.94
CA HIS A 102 7.12 11.30 23.37
C HIS A 102 6.42 12.55 23.91
N TYR A 103 5.39 13.02 23.19
CA TYR A 103 4.61 14.17 23.61
C TYR A 103 3.93 13.95 24.98
N PHE A 104 3.19 12.86 25.15
CA PHE A 104 2.49 12.59 26.40
C PHE A 104 3.44 12.42 27.59
N LEU A 105 4.60 11.79 27.37
CA LEU A 105 5.62 11.67 28.41
C LEU A 105 6.16 13.06 28.82
N ASN A 106 6.50 13.91 27.85
CA ASN A 106 6.99 15.26 28.13
C ASN A 106 5.94 16.12 28.85
N ALA A 107 4.69 16.07 28.39
CA ALA A 107 3.59 16.79 29.02
C ALA A 107 3.36 16.30 30.47
N ALA A 108 3.43 14.99 30.72
CA ALA A 108 3.31 14.42 32.07
C ALA A 108 4.43 14.90 32.99
N LEU A 109 5.69 14.85 32.53
CA LEU A 109 6.84 15.31 33.31
C LEU A 109 6.78 16.82 33.61
N ALA A 110 6.42 17.64 32.63
CA ALA A 110 6.27 19.08 32.81
C ALA A 110 5.14 19.43 33.79
N THR A 111 3.98 18.76 33.66
CA THR A 111 2.84 18.90 34.58
C THR A 111 3.23 18.49 35.99
N GLU A 112 3.92 17.36 36.17
CA GLU A 112 4.39 16.91 37.47
C GLU A 112 5.36 17.93 38.11
N GLY A 113 6.31 18.45 37.33
CA GLY A 113 7.22 19.50 37.77
C GLY A 113 6.49 20.77 38.23
N ALA A 114 5.50 21.22 37.45
CA ALA A 114 4.67 22.38 37.80
C ALA A 114 3.84 22.13 39.07
N VAL A 115 3.22 20.96 39.24
CA VAL A 115 2.48 20.59 40.45
C VAL A 115 3.40 20.54 41.68
N ARG A 116 4.62 20.00 41.55
CA ARG A 116 5.61 20.01 42.63
C ARG A 116 6.02 21.43 43.05
N ARG A 117 6.15 22.36 42.09
CA ARG A 117 6.40 23.79 42.36
C ARG A 117 5.21 24.44 43.08
N LEU A 118 4.00 24.24 42.57
CA LEU A 118 2.74 24.72 43.17
C LEU A 118 2.62 24.36 44.65
N ARG A 119 2.98 23.13 45.03
CA ARG A 119 2.93 22.66 46.43
C ARG A 119 3.92 23.36 47.37
N ARG A 120 4.96 24.00 46.83
CA ARG A 120 6.01 24.67 47.60
C ARG A 120 5.85 26.19 47.64
N LEU A 121 5.00 26.74 46.78
CA LEU A 121 4.82 28.19 46.64
C LEU A 121 3.82 28.73 47.66
N PRO A 122 4.04 29.95 48.18
CA PRO A 122 3.06 30.63 49.01
C PRO A 122 1.83 31.03 48.17
N PRO A 123 0.67 31.23 48.82
CA PRO A 123 -0.54 31.70 48.14
C PRO A 123 -0.29 33.07 47.49
N GLY A 124 -0.46 33.13 46.16
CA GLY A 124 -0.20 34.33 45.35
C GLY A 124 0.87 34.15 44.26
N GLU A 125 1.75 33.16 44.37
CA GLU A 125 2.83 32.91 43.40
C GLU A 125 2.54 31.70 42.47
N ALA A 126 1.35 31.13 42.56
CA ALA A 126 0.96 29.93 41.83
C ALA A 126 0.64 30.14 40.33
N GLU A 127 0.56 31.39 39.89
CA GLU A 127 0.04 31.75 38.55
C GLU A 127 0.87 31.14 37.42
N GLU A 128 2.20 31.19 37.54
CA GLU A 128 3.11 30.66 36.52
C GLU A 128 3.04 29.13 36.39
N PRO A 129 3.17 28.32 37.47
CA PRO A 129 2.98 26.87 37.35
C PRO A 129 1.58 26.46 36.87
N LEU A 130 0.52 27.20 37.23
CA LEU A 130 -0.82 26.95 36.70
C LEU A 130 -0.90 27.18 35.19
N ARG A 131 -0.29 28.27 34.69
CA ARG A 131 -0.20 28.56 33.25
C ARG A 131 0.44 27.43 32.45
N VAL A 132 1.54 26.85 32.96
CA VAL A 132 2.21 25.72 32.31
C VAL A 132 1.28 24.50 32.21
N ILE A 133 0.55 24.18 33.28
CA ILE A 133 -0.40 23.07 33.30
C ILE A 133 -1.53 23.31 32.29
N GLU A 134 -2.12 24.51 32.27
CA GLU A 134 -3.18 24.87 31.33
C GLU A 134 -2.71 24.87 29.87
N ALA A 135 -1.46 25.26 29.60
CA ALA A 135 -0.89 25.20 28.26
C ALA A 135 -0.79 23.76 27.75
N HIS A 136 -0.24 22.84 28.56
CA HIS A 136 -0.16 21.43 28.20
C HIS A 136 -1.53 20.76 28.09
N ALA A 137 -2.50 21.14 28.93
CA ALA A 137 -3.87 20.64 28.84
C ALA A 137 -4.55 21.04 27.52
N ARG A 138 -4.46 22.32 27.14
CA ARG A 138 -5.00 22.82 25.86
C ARG A 138 -4.35 22.15 24.66
N GLN A 139 -3.05 21.91 24.73
CA GLN A 139 -2.33 21.21 23.67
C GLN A 139 -2.72 19.73 23.58
N GLY A 140 -2.89 19.05 24.72
CA GLY A 140 -3.41 17.69 24.77
C GLY A 140 -4.79 17.59 24.13
N GLU A 141 -5.68 18.55 24.40
CA GLU A 141 -6.99 18.63 23.78
C GLU A 141 -6.90 18.83 22.25
N ALA A 142 -6.01 19.70 21.77
CA ALA A 142 -5.80 19.91 20.34
C ALA A 142 -5.33 18.63 19.64
N VAL A 143 -4.36 17.91 20.22
CA VAL A 143 -3.89 16.62 19.69
C VAL A 143 -5.03 15.59 19.67
N ILE A 144 -5.83 15.52 20.74
CA ILE A 144 -6.99 14.61 20.81
C ILE A 144 -8.01 14.94 19.72
N ARG A 145 -8.31 16.22 19.47
CA ARG A 145 -9.23 16.63 18.39
C ARG A 145 -8.73 16.19 17.02
N VAL A 146 -7.45 16.43 16.70
CA VAL A 146 -6.85 15.96 15.45
C VAL A 146 -6.96 14.43 15.31
N LEU A 147 -6.77 13.69 16.40
CA LEU A 147 -6.95 12.24 16.40
C LEU A 147 -8.41 11.79 16.28
N GLN A 148 -9.37 12.58 16.78
CA GLN A 148 -10.82 12.31 16.65
C GLN A 148 -11.35 12.62 15.25
N ASP A 149 -10.74 13.59 14.55
CA ASP A 149 -11.07 13.95 13.18
C ASP A 149 -10.52 12.94 12.16
N LEU A 150 -9.65 12.01 12.58
CA LEU A 150 -9.21 10.90 11.75
C LEU A 150 -10.36 9.93 11.47
N PRO A 151 -10.51 9.45 10.21
CA PRO A 151 -11.56 8.50 9.86
C PRO A 151 -11.46 7.23 10.72
N PRO A 152 -12.58 6.65 11.18
CA PRO A 152 -12.56 5.43 12.00
C PRO A 152 -11.94 4.23 11.25
N GLU A 153 -11.96 4.24 9.91
CA GLU A 153 -11.30 3.23 9.07
C GLU A 153 -9.78 3.20 9.27
N VAL A 154 -9.17 4.32 9.68
CA VAL A 154 -7.73 4.41 10.00
C VAL A 154 -7.36 3.52 11.18
N PHE A 155 -8.29 3.30 12.12
CA PHE A 155 -8.09 2.49 13.33
C PHE A 155 -8.74 1.10 13.23
N GLY A 156 -9.46 0.81 12.14
CA GLY A 156 -10.16 -0.45 11.94
C GLY A 156 -9.25 -1.59 11.49
N ALA A 157 -9.46 -2.80 12.02
CA ALA A 157 -8.65 -3.98 11.71
C ALA A 157 -8.87 -4.60 10.30
N GLY A 158 -9.72 -3.99 9.46
CA GLY A 158 -10.25 -4.62 8.24
C GLY A 158 -9.83 -3.97 6.92
N ASP A 159 -9.63 -2.66 6.90
CA ASP A 159 -9.26 -1.89 5.71
C ASP A 159 -8.12 -0.95 6.12
N PRO A 160 -6.91 -1.07 5.55
CA PRO A 160 -5.86 -0.10 5.81
C PRO A 160 -6.35 1.24 5.27
N GLY A 161 -6.85 2.10 6.16
CA GLY A 161 -7.32 3.44 5.81
C GLY A 161 -6.28 4.22 5.00
N ASP A 162 -6.72 5.31 4.37
CA ASP A 162 -5.89 6.10 3.46
C ASP A 162 -4.53 6.48 4.10
N PRO A 163 -3.38 5.96 3.60
CA PRO A 163 -2.06 6.30 4.13
C PRO A 163 -1.79 7.79 4.07
N ALA A 164 -2.36 8.50 3.09
CA ALA A 164 -2.21 9.94 2.96
C ALA A 164 -2.86 10.71 4.12
N ALA A 165 -4.04 10.26 4.59
CA ALA A 165 -4.73 10.85 5.73
C ALA A 165 -3.92 10.65 7.03
N LEU A 166 -3.39 9.45 7.25
CA LEU A 166 -2.49 9.12 8.35
C LEU A 166 -1.22 9.99 8.35
N LEU A 167 -0.63 10.19 7.18
CA LEU A 167 0.58 11.01 7.03
C LEU A 167 0.28 12.50 7.27
N ALA A 168 -0.87 12.99 6.79
CA ALA A 168 -1.32 14.35 7.02
C ALA A 168 -1.52 14.64 8.51
N ALA A 169 -2.24 13.76 9.23
CA ALA A 169 -2.42 13.90 10.67
C ALA A 169 -1.11 13.80 11.44
N THR A 170 -0.19 12.92 11.03
CA THR A 170 1.15 12.84 11.63
C THR A 170 1.89 14.18 11.50
N ARG A 171 1.86 14.81 10.32
CA ARG A 171 2.50 16.12 10.10
C ARG A 171 1.82 17.24 10.89
N GLU A 172 0.50 17.22 10.97
CA GLU A 172 -0.25 18.20 11.75
C GLU A 172 0.07 18.11 13.24
N ILE A 173 0.13 16.89 13.78
CA ILE A 173 0.54 16.65 15.17
C ILE A 173 2.00 17.07 15.40
N GLU A 174 2.92 16.73 14.49
CA GLU A 174 4.31 17.18 14.56
C GLU A 174 4.40 18.72 14.58
N ALA A 175 3.62 19.42 13.76
CA ALA A 175 3.57 20.89 13.73
C ALA A 175 3.01 21.49 15.02
N LEU A 176 1.92 20.92 15.56
CA LEU A 176 1.34 21.35 16.84
C LEU A 176 2.32 21.14 18.01
N VAL A 177 3.04 20.02 18.01
CA VAL A 177 4.07 19.73 19.02
C VAL A 177 5.24 20.72 18.91
N ALA A 178 5.72 21.01 17.70
CA ALA A 178 6.80 21.96 17.47
C ALA A 178 6.42 23.38 17.91
N ALA A 179 5.24 23.87 17.52
CA ALA A 179 4.76 25.21 17.89
C ALA A 179 4.65 25.40 19.41
N ALA A 180 4.25 24.36 20.13
CA ALA A 180 4.19 24.42 21.59
C ALA A 180 5.56 24.36 22.26
N ALA A 181 6.51 23.59 21.70
CA ALA A 181 7.88 23.57 22.18
C ALA A 181 8.52 24.96 22.05
N ASP A 182 8.28 25.66 20.95
CA ASP A 182 8.76 27.04 20.74
C ASP A 182 8.11 28.03 21.72
N ALA A 183 6.80 27.89 21.98
CA ALA A 183 6.09 28.73 22.96
C ALA A 183 6.63 28.53 24.40
N ALA A 184 6.90 27.27 24.79
CA ALA A 184 7.48 26.95 26.09
C ALA A 184 8.92 27.50 26.21
N ALA A 185 9.74 27.36 25.18
CA ALA A 185 11.10 27.90 25.16
C ALA A 185 11.13 29.44 25.20
N GLY A 186 10.12 30.10 24.62
CA GLY A 186 9.95 31.55 24.70
C GLY A 186 9.60 32.03 26.11
N ALA A 187 8.76 31.30 26.84
CA ALA A 187 8.40 31.62 28.22
C ALA A 187 9.60 31.54 29.17
N GLU A 188 10.49 30.55 29.01
CA GLU A 188 11.69 30.41 29.84
C GLU A 188 12.73 31.54 29.62
N ARG A 189 12.77 32.14 28.42
CA ARG A 189 13.71 33.25 28.11
C ARG A 189 13.19 34.63 28.52
N GLY A 190 11.88 34.79 28.69
CA GLY A 190 11.25 36.05 29.06
C GLY A 190 11.21 36.34 30.56
N GLY A 191 11.72 35.42 31.39
CA GLY A 191 11.68 35.48 32.85
C GLY A 191 12.90 36.08 33.54
N ASP A 192 13.78 36.80 32.84
CA ASP A 192 14.93 37.49 33.45
C ASP A 192 14.60 38.99 33.63
N PRO A 193 14.38 39.49 34.87
CA PRO A 193 14.26 40.92 35.16
C PRO A 193 15.61 41.65 35.13
#